data_AF-A0A1C5QBX2-F1
#
_entry.id   AF-A0A1C5QBX2-F1
#
_cell.length_a   1.000
_cell.length_b   1.000
_cell.length_c   1.000
_cell.angle_alpha   90.00
_cell.angle_beta   90.00
_cell.angle_gamma   90.00
#
_symmetry.space_group_name_H-M   'P 1'
#
loop_
_entity.id
_entity.type
_entity.pdbx_description
1 polymer ?
#
loop_
_entity_poly.entity_id
_entity_poly.type
_entity_poly.pdbx_seq_one_letter_code
_entity_poly.pdbx_strand_id
1 'polypeptide(L)'
;MQVSASVLGQEYGLTGEEMNRLFLKQGILTGEPGSYDLTTKGHQYAVTKDFHRGTGGYAHYNRYWTTRTYDENIKDVLDLSAETIAEVKKEVADSRAARYAAQAANRLKANNDFLAREAEKKAEKIAEEKATKETIERIVQYKKVGKIGLVIVGVTATCYGVYRSAPKVKRWWNSRKEIVNTESNQE
;
A
#
# COMPACT_ATOMS: atom_id res chain seq x y z
N MET A 1 5.14 -21.76 -36.62
CA MET A 1 3.96 -21.17 -35.93
C MET A 1 4.45 -20.61 -34.60
N GLN A 2 3.84 -19.54 -34.06
CA GLN A 2 4.29 -18.91 -32.80
C GLN A 2 3.39 -19.33 -31.63
N VAL A 3 3.97 -19.99 -30.64
CA VAL A 3 3.27 -20.59 -29.50
C VAL A 3 3.82 -20.10 -28.17
N SER A 4 3.02 -20.20 -27.11
CA SER A 4 3.47 -19.84 -25.75
C SER A 4 4.24 -21.00 -25.10
N ALA A 5 5.03 -20.70 -24.07
CA ALA A 5 5.72 -21.72 -23.28
C ALA A 5 4.76 -22.78 -22.71
N SER A 6 3.54 -22.39 -22.34
CA SER A 6 2.51 -23.32 -21.86
C SER A 6 2.06 -24.29 -22.95
N VAL A 7 1.86 -23.80 -24.18
CA VAL A 7 1.44 -24.64 -25.31
C VAL A 7 2.57 -25.61 -25.69
N LEU A 8 3.82 -25.14 -25.72
CA LEU A 8 4.97 -26.01 -25.95
C LEU A 8 5.11 -27.10 -24.88
N GLY A 9 4.92 -26.73 -23.61
CA GLY A 9 5.07 -27.66 -22.49
C GLY A 9 3.99 -28.75 -22.45
N GLN A 10 2.77 -28.47 -22.95
CA GLN A 10 1.64 -29.40 -22.89
C GLN A 10 1.94 -30.75 -23.54
N GLU A 11 2.65 -30.77 -24.66
CA GLU A 11 3.04 -32.00 -25.36
C GLU A 11 3.95 -32.91 -24.52
N TYR A 12 4.69 -32.33 -23.58
CA TYR A 12 5.64 -33.04 -22.71
C TYR A 12 5.13 -33.16 -21.26
N GLY A 13 3.86 -32.83 -21.01
CA GLY A 13 3.29 -32.82 -19.66
C GLY A 13 3.99 -31.83 -18.71
N LEU A 14 4.45 -30.70 -19.26
CA LEU A 14 5.03 -29.57 -18.53
C LEU A 14 4.04 -28.41 -18.45
N THR A 15 4.03 -27.73 -17.31
CA THR A 15 3.38 -26.43 -17.14
C THR A 15 4.21 -25.32 -17.76
N GLY A 16 3.61 -24.16 -18.03
CA GLY A 16 4.35 -23.01 -18.58
C GLY A 16 5.49 -22.52 -17.67
N GLU A 17 5.36 -22.66 -16.35
CA GLU A 17 6.43 -22.33 -15.40
C GLU A 17 7.62 -23.31 -15.52
N GLU A 18 7.33 -24.60 -15.63
CA GLU A 18 8.36 -25.64 -15.82
C GLU A 18 9.04 -25.49 -17.18
N MET A 19 8.27 -25.20 -18.24
CA MET A 19 8.85 -24.94 -19.56
C MET A 19 9.77 -23.71 -19.54
N ASN A 20 9.37 -22.63 -18.87
CA ASN A 20 10.24 -21.44 -18.71
C ASN A 20 11.50 -21.75 -17.89
N ARG A 21 11.40 -22.65 -16.88
CA ARG A 21 12.57 -23.07 -16.11
C ARG A 21 13.53 -23.90 -16.95
N LEU A 22 13.03 -24.77 -17.83
CA LEU A 22 13.82 -25.51 -18.80
C LEU A 22 14.55 -24.55 -19.76
N PHE A 23 13.83 -23.56 -20.30
CA PHE A 23 14.43 -22.53 -21.15
C PHE A 23 15.53 -21.73 -20.45
N LEU A 24 15.35 -21.39 -19.17
CA LEU A 24 16.36 -20.72 -18.37
C LEU A 24 17.62 -21.59 -18.23
N LYS A 25 17.44 -22.88 -17.92
CA LYS A 25 18.55 -23.83 -17.73
C LYS A 25 19.37 -24.04 -19.00
N GLN A 26 18.70 -24.03 -20.16
CA GLN A 26 19.34 -24.22 -21.47
C GLN A 26 19.83 -22.91 -22.12
N GLY A 27 19.80 -21.81 -21.36
CA GLY A 27 20.32 -20.51 -21.77
C GLY A 27 19.49 -19.81 -22.86
N ILE A 28 18.21 -20.17 -23.02
CA ILE A 28 17.25 -19.48 -23.89
C ILE A 28 16.67 -18.24 -23.18
N LEU A 29 16.42 -18.37 -21.88
CA LEU A 29 15.93 -17.31 -21.02
C LEU A 29 16.98 -16.90 -19.98
N THR A 30 16.79 -15.70 -19.43
CA THR A 30 17.45 -15.16 -18.23
C THR A 30 16.42 -14.48 -17.33
N GLY A 31 16.79 -14.19 -16.08
CA GLY A 31 15.94 -13.49 -15.12
C GLY A 31 15.20 -14.42 -14.16
N GLU A 32 14.11 -13.91 -13.61
CA GLU A 32 13.35 -14.55 -12.53
C GLU A 32 11.94 -14.95 -12.96
N PRO A 33 11.29 -15.89 -12.24
CA PRO A 33 9.88 -16.22 -12.48
C PRO A 33 8.99 -14.97 -12.52
N GLY A 34 8.41 -14.69 -13.68
CA GLY A 34 7.54 -13.52 -13.91
C GLY A 34 8.24 -12.31 -14.51
N SER A 35 9.57 -12.31 -14.59
CA SER A 35 10.38 -11.26 -15.22
C SER A 35 11.54 -11.90 -15.99
N TYR A 36 11.20 -12.70 -16.99
CA TYR A 36 12.18 -13.34 -17.85
C TYR A 36 12.55 -12.43 -19.01
N ASP A 37 13.78 -12.55 -19.49
CA ASP A 37 14.28 -11.94 -20.73
C ASP A 37 14.90 -12.97 -21.67
N LEU A 38 14.93 -12.65 -22.97
CA LEU A 38 15.56 -13.49 -23.98
C LEU A 38 17.07 -13.29 -23.95
N THR A 39 17.80 -14.38 -24.07
CA THR A 39 19.24 -14.32 -24.35
C THR A 39 19.49 -14.14 -25.84
N THR A 40 20.74 -13.90 -26.21
CA THR A 40 21.20 -13.93 -27.62
C THR A 40 20.80 -15.23 -28.32
N LYS A 41 20.89 -16.37 -27.63
CA LYS A 41 20.44 -17.67 -28.15
C LYS A 41 18.92 -17.73 -28.28
N GLY A 42 18.19 -17.23 -27.28
CA GLY A 42 16.73 -17.23 -27.28
C GLY A 42 16.11 -16.39 -28.39
N HIS A 43 16.74 -15.28 -28.78
CA HIS A 43 16.27 -14.43 -29.88
C HIS A 43 16.21 -15.12 -31.24
N GLN A 44 16.93 -16.23 -31.43
CA GLN A 44 16.84 -17.03 -32.67
C GLN A 44 15.50 -17.78 -32.78
N TYR A 45 14.88 -18.09 -31.65
CA TYR A 45 13.72 -18.98 -31.57
C TYR A 45 12.49 -18.33 -30.94
N ALA A 46 12.60 -17.09 -30.47
CA ALA A 46 11.54 -16.44 -29.72
C ALA A 46 11.48 -14.94 -29.99
N VAL A 47 10.27 -14.41 -29.92
CA VAL A 47 9.98 -12.99 -30.07
C VAL A 47 9.28 -12.49 -28.83
N THR A 48 9.72 -11.33 -28.36
CA THR A 48 9.06 -10.59 -27.29
C THR A 48 8.29 -9.44 -27.92
N LYS A 49 7.01 -9.32 -27.60
CA LYS A 49 6.14 -8.22 -28.04
C LYS A 49 5.62 -7.49 -26.82
N ASP A 50 5.90 -6.20 -26.78
CA ASP A 50 5.37 -5.31 -25.78
C ASP A 50 4.05 -4.74 -26.24
N PHE A 51 3.09 -4.76 -25.33
CA PHE A 51 1.77 -4.21 -25.52
C PHE A 51 1.53 -3.15 -24.47
N HIS A 52 0.83 -2.11 -24.88
CA HIS A 52 0.32 -1.09 -23.99
C HIS A 52 -1.13 -0.80 -24.36
N ARG A 53 -1.95 -0.50 -23.35
CA ARG A 53 -3.32 -0.04 -23.56
C ARG A 53 -3.46 1.34 -22.95
N GLY A 54 -3.63 2.38 -23.77
CA GLY A 54 -3.98 3.73 -23.33
C GLY A 54 -3.37 4.85 -24.18
N THR A 55 -4.01 6.02 -24.15
CA THR A 55 -3.69 7.22 -24.96
C THR A 55 -2.73 8.19 -24.25
N GLY A 56 -2.01 7.71 -23.23
CA GLY A 56 -1.20 8.55 -22.32
C GLY A 56 -1.97 8.94 -21.05
N GLY A 57 -1.25 9.24 -19.96
CA GLY A 57 -1.83 9.60 -18.65
C GLY A 57 -1.38 8.69 -17.49
N TYR A 58 -2.25 8.52 -16.50
CA TYR A 58 -1.96 7.77 -15.27
C TYR A 58 -1.65 6.28 -15.51
N ALA A 59 -0.67 5.75 -14.78
CA ALA A 59 -0.18 4.37 -14.92
C ALA A 59 -1.26 3.30 -14.72
N HIS A 60 -2.30 3.55 -13.91
CA HIS A 60 -3.38 2.58 -13.69
C HIS A 60 -4.32 2.42 -14.89
N TYR A 61 -4.33 3.37 -15.83
CA TYR A 61 -5.04 3.26 -17.11
C TYR A 61 -4.15 2.81 -18.27
N ASN A 62 -2.82 2.93 -18.11
CA ASN A 62 -1.81 2.52 -19.09
C ASN A 62 -1.23 1.15 -18.70
N ARG A 63 -1.99 0.08 -18.95
CA ARG A 63 -1.48 -1.27 -18.68
C ARG A 63 -0.43 -1.63 -19.72
N TYR A 64 0.79 -1.86 -19.26
CA TYR A 64 1.86 -2.46 -20.04
C TYR A 64 1.92 -3.95 -19.74
N TRP A 65 2.06 -4.76 -20.79
CA TRP A 65 2.34 -6.17 -20.63
C TRP A 65 3.19 -6.66 -21.78
N THR A 66 4.02 -7.63 -21.49
CA THR A 66 4.92 -8.22 -22.47
C THR A 66 4.45 -9.65 -22.72
N THR A 67 4.33 -10.01 -23.99
CA THR A 67 4.03 -11.39 -24.38
C THR A 67 5.24 -11.96 -25.10
N ARG A 68 5.62 -13.17 -24.71
CA ARG A 68 6.70 -13.92 -25.36
C ARG A 68 6.14 -15.13 -26.06
N THR A 69 6.51 -15.25 -27.33
CA THR A 69 6.14 -16.38 -28.18
C THR A 69 7.40 -17.03 -28.73
N TYR A 70 7.30 -18.34 -28.96
CA TYR A 70 8.38 -19.19 -29.42
C TYR A 70 7.99 -19.80 -30.75
N ASP A 71 8.97 -19.95 -31.64
CA ASP A 71 8.83 -20.81 -32.81
C ASP A 71 8.83 -22.27 -32.37
N GLU A 72 8.00 -23.09 -32.97
CA GLU A 72 7.92 -24.52 -32.69
C GLU A 72 9.23 -25.26 -33.00
N ASN A 73 10.04 -24.74 -33.93
CA ASN A 73 11.36 -25.30 -34.27
C ASN A 73 12.34 -25.28 -33.08
N ILE A 74 12.04 -24.53 -32.00
CA ILE A 74 12.85 -24.57 -30.78
C ILE A 74 12.95 -25.98 -30.20
N LYS A 75 11.93 -26.83 -30.41
CA LYS A 75 11.87 -28.21 -29.90
C LYS A 75 13.08 -29.06 -30.31
N ASP A 76 13.62 -28.82 -31.50
CA ASP A 76 14.76 -29.58 -32.05
C ASP A 76 16.09 -29.24 -31.34
N VAL A 77 16.15 -28.11 -30.65
CA VAL A 77 17.35 -27.60 -29.97
C VAL A 77 17.29 -27.83 -28.47
N LEU A 78 16.11 -28.15 -27.94
CA LEU A 78 15.93 -28.36 -26.50
C LEU A 78 16.32 -29.77 -26.10
N ASP A 79 17.03 -29.89 -24.98
CA ASP A 79 17.11 -31.17 -24.30
C ASP A 79 15.80 -31.44 -23.57
N LEU A 80 14.98 -32.32 -24.16
CA LEU A 80 13.69 -32.77 -23.66
C LEU A 80 13.76 -34.21 -23.12
N SER A 81 14.94 -34.64 -22.66
CA SER A 81 15.11 -35.93 -22.01
C SER A 81 14.25 -36.05 -20.75
N ALA A 82 13.85 -37.29 -20.43
CA ALA A 82 13.04 -37.57 -19.24
C ALA A 82 13.75 -37.15 -17.94
N GLU A 83 15.09 -37.22 -17.92
CA GLU A 83 15.92 -36.78 -16.79
C GLU A 83 15.81 -35.27 -16.56
N THR A 84 16.06 -34.47 -17.61
CA THR A 84 15.96 -33.00 -17.55
C THR A 84 14.55 -32.54 -17.19
N ILE A 85 13.53 -33.21 -17.72
CA ILE A 85 12.12 -32.94 -17.37
C ILE A 85 11.86 -33.22 -15.88
N ALA A 86 12.30 -34.37 -15.36
CA ALA A 86 12.10 -34.73 -13.96
C ALA A 86 12.82 -33.77 -13.01
N GLU A 87 14.04 -33.37 -13.37
CA GLU A 87 14.81 -32.40 -12.60
C GLU A 87 14.13 -31.03 -12.55
N VAL A 88 13.67 -30.51 -13.69
CA VAL A 88 12.94 -29.23 -13.77
C VAL A 88 11.65 -29.28 -12.95
N LYS A 89 10.89 -30.37 -13.02
CA LYS A 89 9.67 -30.55 -12.22
C LYS A 89 9.97 -30.49 -10.72
N LYS A 90 11.04 -31.16 -10.29
CA LYS A 90 11.49 -31.13 -8.89
C LYS A 90 11.89 -29.72 -8.45
N GLU A 91 12.72 -29.03 -9.24
CA GLU A 91 13.14 -27.65 -8.94
C GLU A 91 11.94 -26.70 -8.79
N VAL A 92 10.95 -26.81 -9.69
CA VAL A 92 9.75 -25.97 -9.63
C VAL A 92 8.86 -26.34 -8.43
N ALA A 93 8.72 -27.63 -8.11
CA ALA A 93 8.00 -28.07 -6.92
C ALA A 93 8.61 -27.52 -5.63
N ASP A 94 9.93 -27.59 -5.50
CA ASP A 94 10.68 -27.08 -4.33
C ASP A 94 10.53 -25.55 -4.23
N SER A 95 10.66 -24.83 -5.35
CA SER A 95 10.46 -23.37 -5.40
C SER A 95 9.04 -22.96 -5.02
N ARG A 96 8.02 -23.69 -5.50
CA ARG A 96 6.61 -23.48 -5.12
C ARG A 96 6.40 -23.72 -3.63
N ALA A 97 6.95 -24.80 -3.08
CA ALA A 97 6.85 -25.10 -1.66
C ALA A 97 7.44 -23.99 -0.79
N ALA A 98 8.65 -23.50 -1.14
CA ALA A 98 9.29 -22.40 -0.44
C ALA A 98 8.45 -21.10 -0.49
N ARG A 99 7.91 -20.76 -1.68
CA ARG A 99 7.03 -19.59 -1.84
C ARG A 99 5.75 -19.70 -1.00
N TYR A 100 5.10 -20.86 -0.99
CA TYR A 100 3.89 -21.05 -0.20
C TYR A 100 4.16 -20.99 1.30
N ALA A 101 5.29 -21.55 1.77
CA ALA A 101 5.71 -21.43 3.17
C ALA A 101 5.95 -19.96 3.57
N ALA A 102 6.64 -19.19 2.74
CA ALA A 102 6.86 -17.76 2.97
C ALA A 102 5.55 -16.97 2.98
N GLN A 103 4.63 -17.25 2.04
CA GLN A 103 3.31 -16.62 2.02
C GLN A 103 2.47 -16.98 3.25
N ALA A 104 2.53 -18.22 3.73
CA ALA A 104 1.83 -18.65 4.94
C ALA A 104 2.37 -17.89 6.17
N ALA A 105 3.68 -17.77 6.33
CA ALA A 105 4.29 -17.00 7.40
C ALA A 105 3.89 -15.51 7.36
N ASN A 106 3.89 -14.90 6.17
CA ASN A 106 3.48 -13.51 5.99
C ASN A 106 1.99 -13.30 6.32
N ARG A 107 1.12 -14.23 5.94
CA ARG A 107 -0.32 -14.20 6.30
C ARG A 107 -0.51 -14.30 7.80
N LEU A 108 0.25 -15.17 8.47
CA LEU A 108 0.16 -15.38 9.91
C LEU A 108 0.62 -14.14 10.68
N LYS A 109 1.71 -13.51 10.24
CA LYS A 109 2.17 -12.21 10.75
C LYS A 109 1.12 -11.12 10.54
N ALA A 110 0.60 -10.97 9.32
CA ALA A 110 -0.41 -9.95 9.00
C ALA A 110 -1.69 -10.13 9.83
N ASN A 111 -2.11 -11.37 10.08
CA ASN A 111 -3.27 -11.67 10.91
C ASN A 111 -3.02 -11.29 12.38
N ASN A 112 -1.85 -11.63 12.93
CA ASN A 112 -1.48 -11.25 14.29
C ASN A 112 -1.39 -9.73 14.45
N ASP A 113 -0.80 -9.03 13.48
CA ASP A 113 -0.72 -7.56 13.47
C ASP A 113 -2.12 -6.93 13.41
N PHE A 114 -3.05 -7.52 12.65
CA PHE A 114 -4.44 -7.08 12.59
C PHE A 114 -5.15 -7.27 13.94
N LEU A 115 -5.02 -8.44 14.56
CA LEU A 115 -5.63 -8.75 15.85
C LEU A 115 -5.07 -7.85 16.97
N ALA A 116 -3.77 -7.57 16.97
CA ALA A 116 -3.14 -6.65 17.92
C ALA A 116 -3.73 -5.23 17.80
N ARG A 117 -3.82 -4.70 16.57
CA ARG A 117 -4.45 -3.38 16.32
C ARG A 117 -5.92 -3.35 16.72
N GLU A 118 -6.64 -4.45 16.53
CA GLU A 118 -8.05 -4.53 16.95
C GLU A 118 -8.17 -4.53 18.48
N ALA A 119 -7.27 -5.24 19.18
CA ALA A 119 -7.21 -5.25 20.63
C ALA A 119 -6.86 -3.87 21.21
N GLU A 120 -5.88 -3.17 20.62
CA GLU A 120 -5.53 -1.79 20.98
C GLU A 120 -6.73 -0.84 20.83
N LYS A 121 -7.40 -0.88 19.66
CA LYS A 121 -8.61 -0.06 19.43
C LYS A 121 -9.74 -0.37 20.40
N LYS A 122 -9.92 -1.64 20.77
CA LYS A 122 -10.92 -2.03 21.78
C LYS A 122 -10.51 -1.50 23.17
N ALA A 123 -9.24 -1.60 23.52
CA ALA A 123 -8.72 -1.08 24.79
C ALA A 123 -8.86 0.44 24.89
N GLU A 124 -8.57 1.17 23.81
CA GLU A 124 -8.78 2.63 23.73
C GLU A 124 -10.25 2.99 23.91
N LYS A 125 -11.17 2.32 23.20
CA LYS A 125 -12.61 2.55 23.38
C LYS A 125 -13.07 2.27 24.81
N ILE A 126 -12.60 1.19 25.43
CA ILE A 126 -12.92 0.88 26.83
C ILE A 126 -12.35 1.95 27.77
N ALA A 127 -11.15 2.45 27.51
CA ALA A 127 -10.53 3.52 28.30
C ALA A 127 -11.30 4.85 28.15
N GLU A 128 -11.72 5.21 26.93
CA GLU A 128 -12.58 6.36 26.67
C GLU A 128 -13.94 6.22 27.36
N GLU A 129 -14.57 5.05 27.29
CA GLU A 129 -15.82 4.75 27.99
C GLU A 129 -15.69 4.83 29.51
N LYS A 130 -14.56 4.39 30.07
CA LYS A 130 -14.27 4.54 31.51
C LYS A 130 -14.03 6.00 31.88
N ALA A 131 -13.21 6.72 31.13
CA ALA A 131 -12.92 8.13 31.37
C ALA A 131 -14.18 9.00 31.28
N THR A 132 -15.06 8.72 30.32
CA THR A 132 -16.36 9.42 30.20
C THR A 132 -17.28 9.11 31.37
N LYS A 133 -17.39 7.85 31.81
CA LYS A 133 -18.14 7.46 33.01
C LYS A 133 -17.62 8.14 34.28
N GLU A 134 -16.30 8.12 34.51
CA GLU A 134 -15.67 8.79 35.65
C GLU A 134 -15.89 10.32 35.62
N THR A 135 -15.87 10.93 34.44
CA THR A 135 -16.16 12.37 34.28
C THR A 135 -17.61 12.68 34.62
N ILE A 136 -18.55 11.86 34.17
CA ILE A 136 -19.99 11.99 34.49
C ILE A 136 -20.21 11.82 36.00
N GLU A 137 -19.61 10.81 36.62
CA GLU A 137 -19.71 10.58 38.07
C GLU A 137 -19.14 11.77 38.88
N ARG A 138 -17.99 12.31 38.48
CA ARG A 138 -17.43 13.53 39.09
C ARG A 138 -18.40 14.71 38.98
N ILE A 139 -18.98 14.96 37.80
CA ILE A 139 -19.95 16.05 37.60
C ILE A 139 -21.18 15.86 38.51
N VAL A 140 -21.67 14.63 38.67
CA VAL A 140 -22.79 14.31 39.56
C VAL A 140 -22.43 14.53 41.04
N GLN A 141 -21.22 14.16 41.46
CA GLN A 141 -20.73 14.43 42.82
C GLN A 141 -20.59 15.93 43.10
N TYR A 142 -20.06 16.70 42.14
CA TYR A 142 -20.02 18.17 42.24
C TYR A 142 -21.41 18.81 42.25
N LYS A 143 -22.44 18.16 41.68
CA LYS A 143 -23.85 18.57 41.80
C LYS A 143 -24.43 18.31 43.18
N LYS A 144 -24.04 17.22 43.85
CA LYS A 144 -24.48 16.90 45.22
C LYS A 144 -23.77 17.75 46.28
N VAL A 145 -22.50 18.11 46.06
CA VAL A 145 -21.74 19.00 46.94
C VAL A 145 -21.90 20.42 46.43
N GLY A 146 -22.85 21.19 46.98
CA GLY A 146 -23.31 22.52 46.51
C GLY A 146 -22.25 23.61 46.27
N LYS A 147 -21.38 23.43 45.26
CA LYS A 147 -20.37 24.37 44.76
C LYS A 147 -20.65 24.82 43.33
N ILE A 148 -21.90 24.68 42.86
CA ILE A 148 -22.31 25.09 41.51
C ILE A 148 -22.46 26.61 41.38
N GLY A 149 -22.78 27.31 42.46
CA GLY A 149 -22.91 28.77 42.43
C GLY A 149 -21.61 29.50 42.04
N LEU A 150 -20.45 28.97 42.43
CA LEU A 150 -19.18 29.69 42.28
C LEU A 150 -18.60 29.60 40.85
N VAL A 151 -18.80 28.48 40.16
CA VAL A 151 -18.28 28.27 38.80
C VAL A 151 -19.13 29.00 37.75
N ILE A 152 -20.47 29.01 37.90
CA ILE A 152 -21.37 29.70 36.98
C ILE A 152 -21.19 31.24 37.08
N VAL A 153 -21.02 31.77 38.30
CA VAL A 153 -20.73 33.19 38.52
C VAL A 153 -19.35 33.56 37.99
N GLY A 154 -18.35 32.68 38.14
CA GLY A 154 -17.01 32.88 37.59
C GLY A 154 -17.03 33.01 36.06
N VAL A 155 -17.64 32.05 35.35
CA VAL A 155 -17.68 32.05 33.87
C VAL A 155 -18.46 33.24 33.32
N THR A 156 -19.58 33.62 33.94
CA THR A 156 -20.36 34.79 33.52
C THR A 156 -19.62 36.11 33.75
N ALA A 157 -18.87 36.24 34.85
CA ALA A 157 -18.03 37.42 35.10
C ALA A 157 -16.88 37.54 34.09
N THR A 158 -16.22 36.42 33.73
CA THR A 158 -15.12 36.44 32.75
C THR A 158 -15.64 36.77 31.34
N CYS A 159 -16.76 36.18 30.92
CA CYS A 159 -17.39 36.49 29.62
C CYS A 159 -17.85 37.95 29.53
N TYR A 160 -18.43 38.51 30.60
CA TYR A 160 -18.84 39.92 30.63
C TYR A 160 -17.63 40.87 30.61
N GLY A 161 -16.54 40.52 31.31
CA GLY A 161 -15.29 41.28 31.28
C GLY A 161 -14.66 41.35 29.89
N VAL A 162 -14.63 40.23 29.16
CA VAL A 162 -14.13 40.19 27.77
C VAL A 162 -15.04 40.98 26.82
N TYR A 163 -16.37 40.83 26.94
CA TYR A 163 -17.34 41.56 26.12
C TYR A 163 -17.23 43.08 26.27
N ARG A 164 -17.06 43.58 27.51
CA ARG A 164 -16.96 45.03 27.78
C ARG A 164 -15.62 45.63 27.33
N SER A 165 -14.56 44.83 27.30
CA SER A 165 -13.21 45.29 26.97
C SER A 165 -12.92 45.27 25.47
N ALA A 166 -13.54 44.35 24.73
CA ALA A 166 -13.38 44.18 23.28
C ALA A 166 -13.60 45.48 22.44
N PRO A 167 -14.67 46.29 22.65
CA PRO A 167 -14.87 47.50 21.85
C PRO A 167 -13.85 48.60 22.16
N LYS A 168 -13.30 48.65 23.39
CA LYS A 168 -12.26 49.63 23.76
C LYS A 168 -10.91 49.28 23.13
N VAL A 169 -10.55 48.00 23.12
CA VAL A 169 -9.33 47.51 22.45
C VAL A 169 -9.44 47.73 20.94
N LYS A 170 -10.61 47.48 20.34
CA LYS A 170 -10.84 47.72 18.91
C LYS A 170 -10.74 49.21 18.54
N ARG A 171 -11.27 50.12 19.37
CA ARG A 171 -11.12 51.58 19.18
C ARG A 171 -9.65 52.01 19.30
N TRP A 172 -8.94 51.54 20.32
CA TRP A 172 -7.52 51.84 20.51
C TRP A 172 -6.64 51.36 19.35
N TRP A 173 -6.93 50.18 18.80
CA TRP A 173 -6.18 49.65 17.65
C TRP A 173 -6.46 50.40 16.34
N ASN A 174 -7.68 50.88 16.14
CA ASN A 174 -8.04 51.70 14.97
C ASN A 174 -7.39 53.10 15.03
N SER A 175 -7.36 53.74 16.20
CA SER A 175 -6.70 55.05 16.36
C SER A 175 -5.19 54.98 16.10
N ARG A 176 -4.53 53.85 16.37
CA ARG A 176 -3.12 53.64 16.02
C ARG A 176 -2.88 53.48 14.51
N LYS A 177 -3.83 52.92 13.76
CA LYS A 177 -3.70 52.75 12.30
C LYS A 177 -3.85 54.06 11.52
N GLU A 178 -4.65 55.00 12.04
CA GLU A 178 -4.80 56.32 11.41
C GLU A 178 -3.57 57.20 11.60
N ILE A 179 -2.91 57.15 12.76
CA ILE A 179 -1.70 57.95 13.03
C ILE A 179 -0.54 57.53 12.10
N VAL A 180 -0.35 56.22 11.90
CA VAL A 180 0.73 55.68 11.02
C VAL A 180 0.52 56.04 9.54
N ASN A 181 -0.73 56.11 9.07
CA ASN A 181 -1.04 56.49 7.67
C ASN A 181 -0.97 58.00 7.41
N THR A 182 -0.95 58.83 8.46
CA THR A 182 -0.86 60.29 8.32
C THR A 182 0.59 60.76 8.26
N GLU A 183 1.50 60.04 8.93
CA GLU A 183 2.95 60.31 8.89
C GLU A 183 3.64 59.80 7.60
N SER A 184 3.09 58.78 6.92
CA SER A 184 3.68 58.24 5.69
C SER A 184 3.35 59.00 4.39
N ASN A 185 2.63 60.12 4.48
CA ASN A 185 2.20 60.93 3.33
C ASN A 185 2.80 62.36 3.35
N GLN A 186 3.86 62.59 4.12
CA GLN A 186 4.60 63.86 4.16
C GLN A 186 6.11 63.75 3.87
N GLU A 187 6.57 62.65 3.28
CA GLU A 187 7.91 62.55 2.66
C GLU A 187 7.83 62.27 1.16
#